data_AF-A0A015IQ43-F1
#
_entry.id   AF-A0A015IQ43-F1
#
_cell.length_a   1.000
_cell.length_b   1.000
_cell.length_c   1.000
_cell.angle_alpha   90.00
_cell.angle_beta   90.00
_cell.angle_gamma   90.00
#
_symmetry.space_group_name_H-M   'P 1'
#
loop_
_entity.id
_entity.type
_entity.pdbx_description
1 polymer ?
#
loop_
_entity_poly.entity_id
_entity_poly.type
_entity_poly.pdbx_seq_one_letter_code
_entity_poly.pdbx_strand_id
1 'polypeptide(L)'
;MQKITDVDSINETEIDLERKREPVKRIPIYVKNLLEIMFHAGTANPRKKMTAAEMRSELLQRVQEGEIDENEVPKESTIANWITSFSRGWKHAMALQAMEAAEHSSIEETEKLSQN
;
A
#
# COMPACT_ATOMS: atom_id res chain seq x y z
N MET A 1 -0.16 30.80 -60.96
CA MET A 1 0.49 29.72 -60.19
C MET A 1 0.19 29.96 -58.72
N GLN A 2 -0.56 29.04 -58.12
CA GLN A 2 -0.83 28.97 -56.69
C GLN A 2 0.48 28.68 -55.94
N LYS A 3 0.76 29.42 -54.87
CA LYS A 3 1.59 28.91 -53.75
C LYS A 3 0.91 29.32 -52.45
N ILE A 4 0.01 28.44 -52.01
CA ILE A 4 -0.36 28.29 -50.61
C ILE A 4 0.83 27.57 -49.97
N THR A 5 1.41 28.16 -48.93
CA THR A 5 2.28 27.45 -47.99
C THR A 5 1.74 27.72 -46.61
N ASP A 6 1.46 26.61 -45.93
CA ASP A 6 0.70 26.48 -44.71
C ASP A 6 1.30 27.28 -43.56
N VAL A 7 0.46 28.07 -42.89
CA VAL A 7 0.76 28.68 -41.59
C VAL A 7 0.03 27.84 -40.54
N ASP A 8 0.52 26.63 -40.32
CA ASP A 8 0.34 25.94 -39.04
C ASP A 8 1.51 26.33 -38.15
N SER A 9 1.43 27.55 -37.62
CA SER A 9 2.32 28.07 -36.58
C SER A 9 1.49 28.43 -35.36
N ILE A 10 0.87 27.40 -34.78
CA ILE A 10 0.57 27.38 -33.36
C ILE A 10 1.25 26.12 -32.87
N ASN A 11 2.54 26.26 -32.55
CA ASN A 11 3.15 25.36 -31.58
C ASN A 11 2.26 25.45 -30.34
N GLU A 12 1.45 24.42 -30.14
CA GLU A 12 0.84 24.09 -28.86
C GLU A 12 2.01 24.00 -27.88
N THR A 13 2.22 25.12 -27.22
CA THR A 13 3.23 25.35 -26.20
C THR A 13 2.95 24.35 -25.10
N GLU A 14 3.66 23.23 -25.17
CA GLU A 14 4.59 22.90 -24.09
C GLU A 14 3.88 22.74 -22.74
N ILE A 15 2.76 22.00 -22.73
CA ILE A 15 2.23 21.35 -21.51
C ILE A 15 2.76 19.91 -21.45
N ASP A 16 4.01 19.70 -21.82
CA ASP A 16 4.81 18.64 -21.23
C ASP A 16 5.68 19.33 -20.19
N LEU A 17 5.02 19.74 -19.10
CA LEU A 17 5.70 20.04 -17.84
C LEU A 17 6.32 18.72 -17.41
N GLU A 18 7.52 18.48 -17.93
CA GLU A 18 8.42 17.39 -17.67
C GLU A 18 8.42 17.18 -16.15
N ARG A 19 7.58 16.26 -15.69
CA ARG A 19 7.49 15.88 -14.28
C ARG A 19 8.80 15.20 -14.00
N LYS A 20 9.83 15.99 -13.70
CA LYS A 20 11.08 15.52 -13.11
C LYS A 20 10.68 14.76 -11.86
N ARG A 21 10.52 13.44 -12.02
CA ARG A 21 10.12 12.54 -10.95
C ARG A 21 11.32 12.51 -10.03
N GLU A 22 11.26 13.32 -8.97
CA GLU A 22 12.25 13.23 -7.92
C GLU A 22 12.39 11.77 -7.47
N PRO A 23 13.62 11.32 -7.16
CA PRO A 23 13.82 9.97 -6.65
C PRO A 23 12.84 9.69 -5.52
N VAL A 24 11.99 8.67 -5.70
CA VAL A 24 10.97 8.32 -4.72
C VAL A 24 11.68 7.94 -3.42
N LYS A 25 11.66 8.83 -2.42
CA LYS A 25 12.16 8.53 -1.08
C LYS A 25 11.45 7.28 -0.58
N ARG A 26 12.24 6.26 -0.24
CA ARG A 26 11.73 5.00 0.28
C ARG A 26 11.24 5.23 1.70
N ILE A 27 10.06 4.67 2.03
CA ILE A 27 9.60 4.62 3.42
C ILE A 27 10.61 3.79 4.23
N PRO A 28 11.17 4.35 5.32
CA PRO A 28 12.10 3.60 6.18
C PRO A 28 11.46 2.34 6.75
N ILE A 29 12.28 1.33 7.05
CA ILE A 29 11.78 0.00 7.47
C ILE A 29 10.98 0.08 8.78
N TYR A 30 11.46 0.83 9.77
CA TYR A 30 10.74 0.94 11.05
C TYR A 30 9.40 1.70 10.89
N VAL A 31 9.30 2.70 10.00
CA VAL A 31 8.01 3.34 9.67
C VAL A 31 7.06 2.34 9.01
N LYS A 32 7.55 1.47 8.12
CA LYS A 32 6.72 0.40 7.56
C LYS A 32 6.20 -0.54 8.65
N ASN A 33 7.05 -0.95 9.60
CA ASN A 33 6.63 -1.81 10.71
C ASN A 33 5.51 -1.16 11.53
N LEU A 34 5.59 0.14 11.79
CA LEU A 34 4.52 0.89 12.46
C LEU A 34 3.21 0.86 11.65
N LEU A 35 3.29 1.08 10.34
CA LEU A 35 2.13 0.98 9.45
C LEU A 35 1.53 -0.44 9.43
N GLU A 36 2.36 -1.48 9.46
CA GLU A 36 1.91 -2.88 9.56
C GLU A 36 1.15 -3.15 10.86
N ILE A 37 1.68 -2.70 12.00
CA ILE A 37 1.02 -2.85 13.31
C ILE A 37 -0.36 -2.20 13.29
N MET A 38 -0.46 -0.97 12.79
CA MET A 38 -1.74 -0.25 12.67
C MET A 38 -2.72 -0.97 11.72
N PHE A 39 -2.23 -1.48 10.58
CA PHE A 39 -3.03 -2.23 9.62
C PHE A 39 -3.59 -3.53 10.24
N HIS A 40 -2.75 -4.28 10.94
CA HIS A 40 -3.16 -5.51 11.61
C HIS A 40 -4.12 -5.24 12.76
N ALA A 41 -3.95 -4.16 13.53
CA ALA A 41 -4.90 -3.75 14.55
C ALA A 41 -6.30 -3.52 13.97
N GLY A 42 -6.38 -2.87 12.80
CA GLY A 42 -7.64 -2.68 12.08
C GLY A 42 -8.23 -3.95 11.47
N THR A 43 -7.37 -4.88 11.05
CA THR A 43 -7.77 -6.19 10.51
C THR A 43 -8.34 -7.08 11.61
N ALA A 44 -7.73 -7.08 12.81
CA ALA A 44 -8.19 -7.84 13.96
C ALA A 44 -9.43 -7.22 14.62
N ASN A 45 -9.55 -5.89 14.61
CA ASN A 45 -10.70 -5.18 15.18
C ASN A 45 -11.12 -4.03 14.25
N PRO A 46 -12.27 -4.14 13.56
CA PRO A 46 -12.77 -3.09 12.67
C PRO A 46 -12.94 -1.71 13.33
N ARG A 47 -13.16 -1.65 14.65
CA ARG A 47 -13.25 -0.38 15.41
C ARG A 47 -11.90 0.34 15.56
N LYS A 48 -10.79 -0.38 15.35
CA LYS A 48 -9.43 0.16 15.34
C LYS A 48 -8.90 0.39 13.93
N LYS A 49 -9.75 0.25 12.90
CA LYS A 49 -9.34 0.43 11.52
C LYS A 49 -9.02 1.90 11.27
N MET A 50 -7.79 2.18 10.88
CA MET A 50 -7.30 3.50 10.58
C MET A 50 -7.32 3.75 9.06
N THR A 51 -7.74 4.94 8.67
CA THR A 51 -7.56 5.53 7.35
C THR A 51 -6.10 5.94 7.15
N ALA A 52 -5.70 6.22 5.90
CA ALA A 52 -4.36 6.72 5.61
C ALA A 52 -4.05 8.04 6.34
N ALA A 53 -5.06 8.92 6.48
CA ALA A 53 -4.96 10.16 7.23
C ALA A 53 -4.73 9.90 8.72
N GLU A 54 -5.49 8.98 9.33
CA GLU A 54 -5.32 8.63 10.75
C GLU A 54 -3.97 7.97 11.02
N MET A 55 -3.52 7.05 10.17
CA MET A 55 -2.17 6.47 10.28
C MET A 55 -1.09 7.55 10.17
N ARG A 56 -1.28 8.56 9.32
CA ARG A 56 -0.35 9.69 9.24
C ARG A 56 -0.35 10.52 10.53
N SER A 57 -1.52 10.81 11.10
CA SER A 57 -1.63 11.54 12.37
C SER A 57 -0.94 10.78 13.51
N GLU A 58 -1.10 9.47 13.56
CA GLU A 58 -0.47 8.58 14.53
C GLU A 58 1.07 8.53 14.38
N LEU A 59 1.59 8.63 13.16
CA LEU A 59 3.02 8.83 12.91
C LEU A 59 3.49 10.23 13.35
N LEU A 60 2.71 11.28 13.11
CA LEU A 60 3.04 12.62 13.58
C LEU A 60 3.03 12.73 15.11
N GLN A 61 2.17 11.99 15.79
CA GLN A 61 2.22 11.89 17.26
C GLN A 61 3.55 11.30 17.72
N ARG A 62 4.05 10.26 17.05
CA ARG A 62 5.38 9.68 17.34
C ARG A 62 6.54 10.62 17.07
N VAL A 63 6.42 11.51 16.09
CA VAL A 63 7.38 12.60 15.88
C VAL A 63 7.40 13.52 17.11
N GLN A 64 6.23 13.88 17.66
CA GLN A 64 6.15 14.71 18.86
C GLN A 64 6.76 14.02 20.09
N GLU A 65 6.63 12.69 20.16
CA GLU A 65 7.21 11.86 21.22
C GLU A 65 8.72 11.59 21.01
N GLY A 66 9.28 11.99 19.86
CA GLY A 66 10.69 11.81 19.52
C GLY A 66 11.07 10.39 19.11
N GLU A 67 10.08 9.54 18.77
CA GLU A 67 10.32 8.16 18.33
C GLU A 67 10.82 8.07 16.88
N ILE A 68 10.39 9.01 16.02
CA ILE A 68 10.76 9.08 14.60
C ILE A 68 10.98 10.55 14.16
N ASP A 69 11.74 10.76 13.08
CA ASP A 69 11.97 12.10 12.52
C ASP A 69 10.83 12.52 11.58
N GLU A 70 10.48 13.80 11.56
CA GLU A 70 9.42 14.34 10.72
C GLU A 70 9.64 14.07 9.22
N ASN A 71 10.90 14.09 8.77
CA ASN A 71 11.28 13.84 7.38
C ASN A 71 11.06 12.39 6.94
N GLU A 72 10.83 11.50 7.91
CA GLU A 72 10.61 10.07 7.70
C GLU A 72 9.11 9.75 7.57
N VAL A 73 8.24 10.70 7.91
CA VAL A 73 6.79 10.55 7.80
C VAL A 73 6.36 10.60 6.32
N PRO A 74 5.83 9.50 5.76
CA PRO A 74 5.36 9.49 4.39
C PRO A 74 4.12 10.39 4.20
N LYS A 75 3.95 10.86 2.97
CA LYS A 75 2.73 11.57 2.56
C LYS A 75 1.52 10.64 2.70
N GLU A 76 0.35 11.20 2.98
CA GLU A 76 -0.89 10.42 3.08
C GLU A 76 -1.16 9.57 1.82
N SER A 77 -0.93 10.11 0.63
CA SER A 77 -1.07 9.36 -0.63
C SER A 77 -0.11 8.18 -0.74
N THR A 78 1.09 8.30 -0.16
CA THR A 78 2.07 7.20 -0.10
C THR A 78 1.60 6.11 0.86
N ILE A 79 1.00 6.48 1.99
CA ILE A 79 0.39 5.54 2.93
C ILE A 79 -0.81 4.84 2.29
N ALA A 80 -1.71 5.57 1.60
CA ALA A 80 -2.86 4.97 0.91
C ALA A 80 -2.43 3.95 -0.17
N ASN A 81 -1.39 4.28 -0.94
CA ASN A 81 -0.81 3.36 -1.92
C ASN A 81 -0.14 2.15 -1.26
N TRP A 82 0.55 2.36 -0.14
CA TRP A 82 1.13 1.30 0.66
C TRP A 82 0.04 0.36 1.20
N ILE A 83 -1.04 0.87 1.81
CA ILE A 83 -2.20 0.07 2.27
C ILE A 83 -2.77 -0.76 1.13
N THR A 84 -2.97 -0.16 -0.05
CA THR A 84 -3.54 -0.84 -1.21
C THR A 84 -2.66 -2.00 -1.69
N SER A 85 -1.35 -1.77 -1.79
CA SER A 85 -0.40 -2.81 -2.21
C SER A 85 -0.22 -3.90 -1.16
N PHE A 86 -0.07 -3.52 0.12
CA PHE A 86 0.05 -4.44 1.25
C PHE A 86 -1.19 -5.32 1.40
N SER A 87 -2.39 -4.73 1.27
CA SER A 87 -3.67 -5.48 1.33
C SER A 87 -3.76 -6.58 0.27
N ARG A 88 -3.19 -6.38 -0.92
CA ARG A 88 -3.20 -7.41 -1.98
C ARG A 88 -2.34 -8.60 -1.59
N GLY A 89 -1.13 -8.36 -1.08
CA GLY A 89 -0.24 -9.41 -0.57
C GLY A 89 -0.87 -10.17 0.60
N TRP A 90 -1.45 -9.43 1.55
CA TRP A 90 -2.15 -10.02 2.70
C TRP A 90 -3.31 -10.93 2.28
N LYS A 91 -4.18 -10.49 1.37
CA LYS A 91 -5.29 -11.30 0.86
C LYS A 91 -4.81 -12.58 0.17
N HIS A 92 -3.73 -12.50 -0.59
CA HIS A 92 -3.14 -13.67 -1.23
C HIS A 92 -2.59 -14.68 -0.20
N ALA A 93 -1.86 -14.19 0.81
CA ALA A 93 -1.35 -15.04 1.89
C ALA A 93 -2.48 -15.72 2.69
N MET A 94 -3.55 -14.98 3.00
CA MET A 94 -4.73 -15.54 3.69
C MET A 94 -5.45 -16.58 2.83
N ALA A 95 -5.55 -16.37 1.52
CA ALA A 95 -6.13 -17.37 0.61
C ALA A 95 -5.30 -18.66 0.58
N LEU A 96 -3.97 -18.54 0.50
CA LEU A 96 -3.07 -19.69 0.54
C LEU A 96 -3.21 -20.47 1.85
N GLN A 97 -3.20 -19.77 2.98
CA GLN A 97 -3.38 -20.38 4.31
C GLN A 97 -4.75 -21.08 4.43
N ALA A 98 -5.81 -20.51 3.88
CA ALA A 98 -7.14 -21.12 3.88
C ALA A 98 -7.19 -22.41 3.06
N MET A 99 -6.48 -22.47 1.92
CA MET A 99 -6.36 -23.69 1.12
C MET A 99 -5.62 -24.79 1.87
N GLU A 100 -4.46 -24.47 2.45
CA GLU A 100 -3.67 -25.42 3.24
C GLU A 100 -4.47 -25.95 4.44
N ALA A 101 -5.18 -25.09 5.17
CA ALA A 101 -6.01 -25.50 6.30
C ALA A 101 -7.16 -26.45 5.88
N ALA A 102 -7.76 -26.23 4.71
CA ALA A 102 -8.82 -27.09 4.19
C ALA A 102 -8.30 -28.48 3.76
N GLU A 103 -7.09 -28.54 3.21
CA GLU A 103 -6.42 -29.80 2.85
C GLU A 103 -6.10 -30.63 4.11
N HIS A 104 -5.56 -30.00 5.16
CA HIS A 104 -5.27 -30.68 6.42
C HIS A 104 -6.52 -31.24 7.12
N SER A 105 -7.65 -30.52 7.06
CA SER A 105 -8.93 -31.00 7.59
C SER A 105 -9.47 -32.23 6.86
N SER A 106 -9.14 -32.39 5.57
CA SER A 106 -9.65 -33.48 4.73
C SER A 106 -8.85 -34.78 4.92
N ILE A 107 -7.55 -34.69 5.22
CA ILE A 107 -6.68 -35.86 5.47
C ILE A 107 -7.05 -36.52 6.80
N GLU A 108 -7.35 -35.73 7.83
CA GLU A 108 -7.67 -36.22 9.18
C GLU A 108 -9.00 -37.00 9.25
N GLU A 109 -9.96 -36.69 8.38
CA GLU A 109 -11.20 -37.47 8.23
C GLU A 109 -10.97 -38.82 7.53
N THR A 110 -10.04 -38.88 6.56
CA THR A 110 -9.73 -40.13 5.85
C THR A 110 -8.96 -41.13 6.70
N GLU A 111 -8.12 -40.68 7.64
CA GLU A 111 -7.41 -41.56 8.57
C GLU A 111 -8.34 -42.18 9.63
N LYS A 112 -9.38 -41.45 10.06
CA LYS A 112 -10.37 -41.96 11.03
C LYS A 112 -11.31 -43.03 10.44
N LEU A 113 -11.58 -42.97 9.13
CA LEU A 113 -12.38 -43.98 8.44
C LEU A 113 -11.60 -45.26 8.10
N SER A 114 -10.27 -45.21 8.06
CA SER A 114 -9.42 -46.39 7.81
C SER A 114 -9.15 -47.23 9.07
N GLN A 115 -9.51 -46.75 10.27
CA GLN A 115 -9.31 -47.47 11.54
C GLN A 115 -10.59 -48.08 12.14
N ASN A 116 -11.70 -48.09 11.40
CA ASN A 116 -12.96 -48.74 11.80
C ASN A 116 -13.27 -49.95 10.93
#